data_AF-A0A814TSY6-F1
#
_entry.id   AF-A0A814TSY6-F1
#
_cell.length_a   1.000
_cell.length_b   1.000
_cell.length_c   1.000
_cell.angle_alpha   90.00
_cell.angle_beta   90.00
_cell.angle_gamma   90.00
#
_symmetry.space_group_name_H-M   'P 1'
#
loop_
_entity.id
_entity.type
_entity.pdbx_description
1 polymer ?
#
loop_
_entity_poly.entity_id
_entity_poly.type
_entity_poly.pdbx_seq_one_letter_code
_entity_poly.pdbx_strand_id
1 'polypeptide(L)'
;MFNTFLYYRSTSRLIIMKRFVALKSNGDVGAQIKSFNEKKQFKKTLELFDKYKENDVKNLSSFIITQALKACTQMGDLQRGLIIHCLISSRIKTDCYISGSLIHLYSKFQY
;
A
#
# COMPACT_ATOMS: atom_id res chain seq x y z
N MET A 1 0.80 47.91 -17.01
CA MET A 1 1.10 47.51 -15.61
C MET A 1 0.68 46.05 -15.41
N PHE A 2 1.47 45.11 -15.94
CA PHE A 2 1.23 43.66 -15.87
C PHE A 2 1.70 43.15 -14.51
N ASN A 3 0.85 43.10 -13.48
CA ASN A 3 1.23 42.46 -12.22
C ASN A 3 0.05 41.97 -11.34
N THR A 4 -0.95 41.35 -11.95
CA THR A 4 -2.01 40.64 -11.21
C THR A 4 -2.12 39.15 -11.58
N PHE A 5 -1.56 38.74 -12.73
CA PHE A 5 -1.59 37.34 -13.18
C PHE A 5 -0.57 36.42 -12.48
N LEU A 6 0.41 36.96 -11.75
CA LEU A 6 1.39 36.15 -11.00
C LEU A 6 0.99 35.88 -9.54
N TYR A 7 -0.06 36.56 -9.02
CA TYR A 7 -0.54 36.35 -7.66
C TYR A 7 -1.56 35.18 -7.55
N TYR A 8 -2.25 34.85 -8.65
CA TYR A 8 -3.19 33.71 -8.72
C TYR A 8 -2.52 32.38 -9.11
N ARG A 9 -1.24 32.17 -8.75
CA ARG A 9 -0.57 30.88 -8.97
C ARG A 9 -0.84 29.96 -7.78
N SER A 10 -2.03 29.37 -7.80
CA SER A 10 -2.57 28.46 -6.78
C SER A 10 -1.63 27.26 -6.55
N THR A 11 -0.79 27.36 -5.53
CA THR A 11 0.22 26.37 -5.13
C THR A 11 -0.39 25.01 -4.78
N SER A 12 -1.64 24.99 -4.31
CA SER A 12 -2.38 23.77 -3.94
C SER A 12 -2.53 22.79 -5.11
N ARG A 13 -2.93 23.25 -6.30
CA ARG A 13 -3.03 22.39 -7.49
C ARG A 13 -1.66 21.92 -7.95
N LEU A 14 -0.64 22.76 -7.88
CA LEU A 14 0.73 22.42 -8.27
C LEU A 14 1.38 21.40 -7.33
N ILE A 15 1.10 21.44 -6.03
CA ILE A 15 1.56 20.45 -5.04
C ILE A 15 0.82 19.13 -5.23
N ILE A 16 -0.50 19.16 -5.43
CA ILE A 16 -1.29 17.96 -5.72
C ILE A 16 -0.83 17.34 -7.05
N MET A 17 -0.61 18.14 -8.09
CA MET A 17 -0.10 17.67 -9.38
C MET A 17 1.34 17.18 -9.27
N LYS A 18 2.23 17.84 -8.50
CA LYS A 18 3.59 17.33 -8.25
C LYS A 18 3.57 16.02 -7.46
N ARG A 19 2.69 15.86 -6.48
CA ARG A 19 2.48 14.61 -5.74
C ARG A 19 1.92 13.52 -6.66
N PHE A 20 0.96 13.86 -7.53
CA PHE A 20 0.37 12.95 -8.53
C PHE A 20 1.38 12.53 -9.62
N VAL A 21 2.25 13.44 -10.05
CA VAL A 21 3.33 13.17 -11.02
C VAL A 21 4.48 12.39 -10.36
N ALA A 22 4.84 12.69 -9.11
CA ALA A 22 5.84 11.94 -8.35
C ALA A 22 5.38 10.50 -8.01
N LEU A 23 4.07 10.31 -7.78
CA LEU A 23 3.46 8.97 -7.67
C LEU A 23 3.56 8.16 -8.99
N LYS A 24 3.71 8.84 -10.13
CA LYS A 24 3.84 8.21 -11.45
C LYS A 24 5.29 7.94 -11.86
N SER A 25 6.28 8.64 -11.30
CA SER A 25 7.66 8.61 -11.80
C SER A 25 8.56 7.51 -11.22
N ASN A 26 8.08 6.72 -10.27
CA ASN A 26 8.63 5.42 -9.90
C ASN A 26 7.46 4.45 -10.08
N GLY A 27 7.59 3.41 -10.90
CA GLY A 27 6.45 2.56 -11.28
C GLY A 27 5.52 2.27 -10.10
N ASP A 28 4.22 2.51 -10.29
CA ASP A 28 3.19 2.42 -9.23
C ASP A 28 3.52 1.31 -8.22
N VAL A 29 3.63 1.67 -6.94
CA VAL A 29 4.04 0.72 -5.88
C VAL A 29 3.12 -0.50 -5.88
N GLY A 30 1.83 -0.33 -6.21
CA GLY A 30 0.91 -1.43 -6.46
C GLY A 30 1.41 -2.37 -7.57
N ALA A 31 1.74 -1.83 -8.74
CA ALA A 31 2.31 -2.61 -9.84
C ALA A 31 3.63 -3.31 -9.48
N GLN A 32 4.53 -2.66 -8.74
CA GLN A 32 5.79 -3.28 -8.29
C GLN A 32 5.55 -4.43 -7.32
N ILE A 33 4.72 -4.22 -6.30
CA ILE A 33 4.31 -5.25 -5.33
C ILE A 33 3.67 -6.45 -6.05
N LYS A 34 2.78 -6.19 -7.02
CA LYS A 34 2.17 -7.24 -7.84
C LYS A 34 3.23 -8.03 -8.59
N SER A 35 4.14 -7.33 -9.29
CA SER A 35 5.21 -7.96 -10.07
C SER A 35 6.12 -8.83 -9.22
N PHE A 36 6.51 -8.36 -8.02
CA PHE A 36 7.31 -9.17 -7.10
C PHE A 36 6.57 -10.39 -6.60
N ASN A 37 5.28 -10.28 -6.26
CA ASN A 37 4.47 -11.43 -5.85
C ASN A 37 4.30 -12.46 -6.97
N GLU A 38 4.05 -12.03 -8.21
CA GLU A 38 3.96 -12.93 -9.38
C GLU A 38 5.28 -13.69 -9.61
N LYS A 39 6.41 -13.02 -9.36
CA LYS A 39 7.76 -13.62 -9.43
C LYS A 39 8.14 -14.39 -8.16
N LYS A 40 7.20 -14.59 -7.21
CA LYS A 40 7.43 -15.24 -5.90
C LYS A 40 8.53 -14.58 -5.06
N GLN A 41 8.83 -13.31 -5.32
CA GLN A 41 9.78 -12.49 -4.56
C GLN A 41 9.09 -11.87 -3.33
N PHE A 42 8.58 -12.73 -2.45
CA PHE A 42 7.75 -12.33 -1.32
C PHE A 42 8.50 -11.43 -0.34
N LYS A 43 9.78 -11.71 -0.08
CA LYS A 43 10.62 -10.87 0.77
C LYS A 43 10.74 -9.43 0.25
N LYS A 44 10.98 -9.25 -1.06
CA LYS A 44 11.04 -7.92 -1.68
C LYS A 44 9.70 -7.21 -1.66
N THR A 45 8.61 -7.97 -1.81
CA THR A 45 7.25 -7.44 -1.68
C THR A 45 7.04 -6.82 -0.30
N LEU A 46 7.45 -7.54 0.74
CA LEU A 46 7.34 -7.12 2.12
C LEU A 46 8.28 -5.95 2.48
N GLU A 47 9.51 -5.95 1.98
CA GLU A 47 10.45 -4.81 2.12
C GLU A 47 9.91 -3.54 1.46
N LEU A 48 9.32 -3.65 0.27
CA LEU A 48 8.70 -2.51 -0.41
C LEU A 48 7.44 -2.03 0.32
N PHE A 49 6.63 -2.96 0.82
CA PHE A 49 5.47 -2.64 1.65
C PHE A 49 5.86 -1.85 2.91
N ASP A 50 6.92 -2.26 3.63
CA ASP A 50 7.37 -1.55 4.83
C ASP A 50 7.80 -0.12 4.50
N LYS A 51 8.61 0.05 3.45
CA LYS A 51 9.04 1.37 2.97
C LYS A 51 7.84 2.25 2.60
N TYR A 52 6.84 1.68 1.93
CA TYR A 52 5.66 2.45 1.54
C TYR A 52 4.78 2.80 2.74
N LYS A 53 4.59 1.86 3.66
CA LYS A 53 3.87 2.04 4.93
C LYS A 53 4.47 3.19 5.73
N GLU A 54 5.78 3.25 5.90
CA GLU A 54 6.46 4.31 6.67
C GLU A 54 6.23 5.71 6.08
N ASN A 55 6.10 5.81 4.75
CA ASN A 55 5.90 7.09 4.07
C ASN A 55 4.44 7.56 4.08
N ASP A 56 3.46 6.65 4.02
CA ASP A 56 2.04 7.02 3.93
C ASP A 56 1.08 5.96 4.50
N VAL A 57 1.15 5.71 5.82
CA VAL A 57 0.31 4.72 6.52
C VAL A 57 -1.19 4.90 6.24
N LYS A 58 -1.67 6.14 6.17
CA LYS A 58 -3.09 6.46 6.03
C LYS A 58 -3.63 6.13 4.63
N ASN A 59 -2.79 6.16 3.60
CA ASN A 59 -3.20 5.98 2.21
C ASN A 59 -2.84 4.60 1.63
N LEU A 60 -2.55 3.61 2.49
CA LEU A 60 -2.38 2.22 2.05
C LEU A 60 -3.64 1.71 1.35
N SER A 61 -3.57 1.46 0.05
CA SER A 61 -4.69 0.87 -0.68
C SER A 61 -4.94 -0.57 -0.23
N SER A 62 -6.20 -1.00 -0.31
CA SER A 62 -6.61 -2.38 0.00
C SER A 62 -5.78 -3.38 -0.79
N PHE A 63 -5.54 -3.09 -2.07
CA PHE A 63 -4.71 -3.89 -2.96
C PHE A 63 -3.29 -4.12 -2.41
N ILE A 64 -2.61 -3.07 -1.94
CA ILE A 64 -1.25 -3.21 -1.40
C ILE A 64 -1.27 -4.10 -0.14
N ILE A 65 -2.26 -3.92 0.72
CA ILE A 65 -2.43 -4.71 1.95
C ILE A 65 -2.68 -6.18 1.63
N THR A 66 -3.59 -6.49 0.69
CA THR A 66 -3.89 -7.87 0.32
C THR A 66 -2.68 -8.57 -0.28
N GLN A 67 -1.88 -7.87 -1.08
CA GLN A 67 -0.64 -8.41 -1.63
C GLN A 67 0.42 -8.66 -0.55
N ALA A 68 0.52 -7.79 0.47
CA ALA A 68 1.41 -8.01 1.61
C ALA A 68 0.97 -9.22 2.45
N LEU A 69 -0.32 -9.36 2.75
CA LEU A 69 -0.87 -10.53 3.45
C LEU A 69 -0.66 -11.84 2.66
N LYS A 70 -0.80 -11.79 1.33
CA LYS A 70 -0.44 -12.92 0.45
C LYS A 70 1.03 -13.29 0.59
N ALA A 71 1.93 -12.30 0.58
CA ALA A 71 3.37 -12.54 0.76
C ALA A 71 3.68 -13.17 2.14
N CYS A 72 3.06 -12.69 3.22
CA CYS A 72 3.16 -13.31 4.55
C CYS A 72 2.72 -14.78 4.53
N THR A 73 1.57 -15.06 3.92
CA THR A 73 1.02 -16.43 3.78
C THR A 73 2.00 -17.35 3.05
N GLN A 74 2.58 -16.88 1.93
CA GLN A 74 3.51 -17.66 1.12
C GLN A 74 4.87 -17.88 1.79
N MET A 75 5.29 -16.95 2.65
CA MET A 75 6.52 -17.07 3.43
C MET A 75 6.35 -17.86 4.73
N GLY A 76 5.13 -18.22 5.12
CA GLY A 76 4.88 -18.83 6.43
C GLY A 76 5.05 -17.85 7.60
N ASP A 77 5.01 -16.53 7.35
CA ASP A 77 5.28 -15.48 8.34
C ASP A 77 3.98 -14.98 8.98
N LEU A 78 3.42 -15.80 9.87
CA LEU A 78 2.18 -15.47 10.59
C LEU A 78 2.35 -14.24 11.49
N GLN A 79 3.48 -14.13 12.20
CA GLN A 79 3.73 -13.01 13.11
C GLN A 79 3.61 -11.67 12.39
N ARG A 80 4.18 -11.56 11.20
CA ARG A 80 4.05 -10.36 10.39
C ARG A 80 2.63 -10.12 9.90
N GLY A 81 1.91 -11.18 9.53
CA GLY A 81 0.49 -11.10 9.21
C GLY A 81 -0.34 -10.52 10.36
N LEU A 82 -0.05 -10.91 11.61
CA LEU A 82 -0.69 -10.35 12.81
C LEU A 82 -0.37 -8.86 13.00
N ILE A 83 0.88 -8.44 12.78
CA ILE A 83 1.26 -7.02 12.83
C ILE A 83 0.47 -6.21 11.80
N ILE A 84 0.32 -6.73 10.57
CA ILE A 84 -0.48 -6.09 9.52
C ILE A 84 -1.95 -6.04 9.92
N HIS A 85 -2.52 -7.10 10.50
CA HIS A 85 -3.89 -7.08 11.04
C HIS A 85 -4.04 -5.93 12.03
N CYS A 86 -3.20 -5.87 13.07
CA CYS A 86 -3.27 -4.82 14.09
C CYS A 86 -3.29 -3.42 13.47
N LEU A 87 -2.42 -3.17 12.47
CA LEU A 87 -2.34 -1.90 11.74
C LEU A 87 -3.64 -1.51 11.02
N ILE A 88 -4.38 -2.48 10.49
CA ILE A 88 -5.57 -2.26 9.64
C ILE A 88 -6.89 -2.59 10.34
N SER A 89 -6.88 -2.86 11.65
CA SER A 89 -8.03 -3.35 12.41
C SER A 89 -9.31 -2.53 12.21
N SER A 90 -9.19 -1.21 12.10
CA SER A 90 -10.33 -0.30 11.87
C SER A 90 -10.98 -0.44 10.49
N ARG A 91 -10.27 -1.01 9.51
CA ARG A 91 -10.70 -1.12 8.11
C ARG A 91 -11.32 -2.47 7.77
N ILE A 92 -11.15 -3.48 8.62
CA ILE A 92 -11.60 -4.85 8.35
C ILE A 92 -13.11 -4.87 8.06
N LYS A 93 -13.91 -4.20 8.90
CA LYS A 93 -15.38 -4.16 8.75
C LYS A 93 -15.86 -3.46 7.48
N THR A 94 -15.06 -2.56 6.91
CA THR A 94 -15.44 -1.72 5.76
C THR A 94 -14.84 -2.20 4.44
N ASP A 95 -13.88 -3.11 4.47
CA ASP A 95 -13.09 -3.51 3.32
C ASP A 95 -13.10 -5.04 3.15
N CYS A 96 -13.97 -5.53 2.25
CA CYS A 96 -14.16 -6.95 2.02
C CYS A 96 -12.92 -7.63 1.44
N TYR A 97 -12.07 -6.91 0.69
CA TYR A 97 -10.83 -7.45 0.14
C TYR A 97 -9.79 -7.71 1.23
N ILE A 98 -9.65 -6.76 2.18
CA ILE A 98 -8.81 -6.95 3.36
C ILE A 98 -9.33 -8.11 4.20
N SER A 99 -10.63 -8.13 4.49
CA SER A 99 -11.26 -9.20 5.28
C SER A 99 -11.02 -10.58 4.65
N GLY A 100 -11.28 -10.75 3.36
CA GLY A 100 -11.03 -12.02 2.66
C GLY A 100 -9.56 -12.44 2.68
N SER A 101 -8.64 -11.48 2.60
CA SER A 101 -7.20 -11.77 2.65
C SER A 101 -6.72 -12.20 4.04
N LEU A 102 -7.28 -11.62 5.10
CA LEU A 102 -7.02 -12.07 6.47
C LEU A 102 -7.58 -13.48 6.71
N ILE A 103 -8.80 -13.76 6.24
CA ILE A 103 -9.37 -15.12 6.31
C ILE A 103 -8.43 -16.13 5.61
N HIS A 104 -7.93 -15.80 4.41
CA HIS A 104 -6.98 -16.64 3.69
C HIS A 104 -5.68 -16.86 4.48
N LEU A 105 -5.12 -15.80 5.07
CA LEU A 105 -3.95 -15.88 5.94
C LEU A 105 -4.21 -16.87 7.08
N TYR A 106 -5.23 -16.64 7.91
CA TYR A 106 -5.51 -17.45 9.10
C TYR A 106 -5.83 -18.91 8.77
N SER A 107 -6.61 -19.15 7.71
CA SER A 107 -6.94 -20.49 7.24
C SER A 107 -5.68 -21.31 6.91
N LYS A 108 -4.63 -20.65 6.39
CA LYS A 108 -3.37 -21.33 6.05
C LYS A 108 -2.58 -21.78 7.28
N PHE A 109 -2.71 -21.05 8.38
CA PHE A 109 -2.01 -21.33 9.65
C PHE A 109 -2.87 -22.07 10.68
N GLN A 110 -4.07 -22.53 10.29
CA GLN A 110 -5.02 -23.23 11.16
C GLN A 110 -5.44 -22.43 12.41
N TYR A 111 -5.64 -21.12 12.23
CA TYR A 111 -6.19 -20.20 13.23
C TYR A 111 -7.66 -19.87 12.96
#